data_AF-A0AAV4MGE6-F1
#
_entry.id   AF-A0AAV4MGE6-F1
#
_cell.length_a   1.000
_cell.length_b   1.000
_cell.length_c   1.000
_cell.angle_alpha   90.00
_cell.angle_beta   90.00
_cell.angle_gamma   90.00
#
_symmetry.space_group_name_H-M   'P 1'
#
loop_
_entity.id
_entity.type
_entity.pdbx_description
1 polymer ?
#
loop_
_entity_poly.entity_id
_entity_poly.type
_entity_poly.pdbx_seq_one_letter_code
_entity_poly.pdbx_strand_id
1 'polypeptide(L)'
;MLTGALPFQGANRKETMMQILKAKLGMPQFLSAEAQSLLRALFKRNPANRLASVSRSDHTAYFDKEFTTRTPEDSPGCPPSATAHELFRGFSFIALKAERSFKVKKFVTNDYEFKEDLGKGSYSLCKRCIYKDNGLEYAVKIIDKSKRDCDEEVEILLLIGMGGGGYGYERRELFIQSRIKLVYEDANSVYLIMELLRGGELLDKILSKKYFNEKETSSVLEVVSRTVKYLHDNGVVHRDLKPSNIMYADESGNPESLRICDFGFAKQIRAENGLLMTPCYTANFVAPEVLKKQGYDEACDIWSMGVLLYTMLAGHTPFAYGPTDKTNEILERIGEARFDLTSGNWANITTAAKHLVQKMLHVDPKQRYRATDVLNHAWITSKDQLPNCQLVLQEEPAVVKGAMAATFRAINTIPNSPTLQPVEASKLARRRQRSRPKSSTD
;
A
#
# COMPACT_ATOMS: atom_id res chain seq x y z
N MET A 1 -2.28 11.32 33.24
CA MET A 1 -2.68 10.01 33.81
C MET A 1 -2.57 9.97 35.33
N LEU A 2 -1.42 10.28 35.93
CA LEU A 2 -1.22 10.15 37.39
C LEU A 2 -2.04 11.10 38.26
N THR A 3 -2.48 12.25 37.74
CA THR A 3 -3.10 13.33 38.54
C THR A 3 -4.57 13.58 38.26
N GLY A 4 -5.14 12.97 37.23
CA GLY A 4 -6.52 13.22 36.76
C GLY A 4 -6.79 14.64 36.23
N ALA A 5 -5.97 15.63 36.57
CA ALA A 5 -6.09 17.03 36.17
C ALA A 5 -4.83 17.55 35.45
N LEU A 6 -5.00 18.59 34.63
CA LEU A 6 -3.90 19.27 33.95
C LEU A 6 -3.11 20.12 34.96
N PRO A 7 -1.77 20.25 34.80
CA PRO A 7 -0.92 21.01 35.72
C PRO A 7 -1.20 22.53 35.73
N PHE A 8 -1.88 23.05 34.72
CA PHE A 8 -2.35 24.44 34.64
C PHE A 8 -3.77 24.46 34.06
N GLN A 9 -4.68 25.19 34.70
CA GLN A 9 -6.08 25.30 34.30
C GLN A 9 -6.57 26.74 34.56
N GLY A 10 -6.81 27.49 33.48
CA GLY A 10 -7.49 28.79 33.53
C GLY A 10 -8.91 28.69 33.00
N ALA A 11 -9.78 29.63 33.37
CA ALA A 11 -11.16 29.69 32.88
C ALA A 11 -11.23 30.07 31.39
N ASN A 12 -10.14 30.62 30.84
CA ASN A 12 -10.01 30.95 29.43
C ASN A 12 -8.55 30.79 28.94
N ARG A 13 -8.35 30.80 27.62
CA ARG A 13 -7.03 30.62 26.97
C ARG A 13 -5.96 31.59 27.47
N LYS A 14 -6.32 32.86 27.71
CA LYS A 14 -5.38 33.90 28.16
C LYS A 14 -4.89 33.60 29.58
N GLU A 15 -5.80 33.19 30.45
CA GLU A 15 -5.52 32.82 31.83
C GLU A 15 -4.68 31.53 31.92
N THR A 16 -5.02 30.50 31.13
CA THR A 16 -4.22 29.27 31.05
C THR A 16 -2.80 29.54 30.57
N MET A 17 -2.62 30.39 29.56
CA MET A 17 -1.29 30.78 29.06
C MET A 17 -0.50 31.55 30.13
N MET A 18 -1.15 32.44 30.87
CA MET A 18 -0.52 33.17 31.97
C MET A 18 -0.09 32.21 33.10
N GLN A 19 -0.88 31.20 33.42
CA GLN A 19 -0.52 30.16 34.39
C GLN A 19 0.68 29.34 33.92
N ILE A 20 0.72 28.90 32.67
CA ILE A 20 1.87 28.16 32.10
C ILE A 20 3.17 28.97 32.23
N LEU A 21 3.11 30.28 31.98
CA LEU A 21 4.29 31.15 31.98
C LEU A 21 4.72 31.57 33.39
N LYS A 22 3.78 31.75 34.33
CA LYS A 22 4.06 32.44 35.61
C LYS A 22 3.68 31.65 36.87
N ALA A 23 2.76 30.69 36.81
CA ALA A 23 2.32 29.95 38.00
C ALA A 23 3.39 28.94 38.45
N LYS A 24 3.44 28.68 39.76
CA LYS A 24 4.28 27.61 40.32
C LYS A 24 3.61 26.27 40.02
N LEU A 25 4.41 25.28 39.61
CA LEU A 25 3.91 23.94 39.36
C LEU A 25 3.55 23.27 40.70
N GLY A 26 2.26 23.05 40.94
CA GLY A 26 1.79 22.28 42.09
C GLY A 26 2.07 20.79 41.88
N MET A 27 2.76 20.15 42.83
CA MET A 27 3.00 18.71 42.78
C MET A 27 2.03 17.99 43.72
N PRO A 28 1.31 16.96 43.26
CA PRO A 28 0.45 16.17 44.13
C PRO A 28 1.25 15.45 45.21
N GLN A 29 0.78 15.53 46.46
CA GLN A 29 1.47 14.96 47.62
C GLN A 29 1.53 13.42 47.62
N PHE A 30 0.64 12.76 46.86
CA PHE A 30 0.60 11.30 46.74
C PHE A 30 1.68 10.73 45.80
N LEU A 31 2.42 11.57 45.07
CA LEU A 31 3.55 11.12 44.27
C LEU A 31 4.80 10.94 45.14
N SER A 32 5.61 9.90 44.86
CA SER A 32 6.90 9.70 45.54
C SER A 32 7.84 10.91 45.34
N ALA A 33 8.79 11.09 46.26
CA ALA A 33 9.73 12.20 46.21
C ALA A 33 10.55 12.20 44.91
N GLU A 34 10.89 11.02 44.41
CA GLU A 34 11.62 10.80 43.16
C GLU A 34 10.78 11.22 41.95
N ALA A 35 9.51 10.82 41.91
CA ALA A 35 8.58 11.19 40.85
C ALA A 35 8.33 12.71 40.83
N GLN A 36 8.17 13.34 42.00
CA GLN A 36 8.05 14.79 42.10
C GLN A 36 9.33 15.50 41.62
N SER A 37 10.51 14.97 41.94
CA SER A 37 11.80 15.52 41.50
C SER A 37 11.96 15.46 39.99
N LEU A 38 11.68 14.29 39.38
CA LEU A 38 11.71 14.09 37.94
C LEU A 38 10.78 15.06 37.20
N LEU A 39 9.54 15.20 37.67
CA LEU A 39 8.58 16.14 37.08
C LEU A 39 9.04 17.59 37.21
N ARG A 40 9.65 17.98 38.33
CA ARG A 40 10.22 19.34 38.49
C ARG A 40 11.35 19.60 37.50
N ALA A 41 12.14 18.58 37.18
CA ALA A 41 13.22 18.69 36.20
C ALA A 41 12.68 18.76 34.76
N LEU A 42 11.65 17.99 34.41
CA LEU A 42 11.03 18.01 33.08
C LEU A 42 10.24 19.31 32.80
N PHE A 43 9.58 19.89 33.80
CA PHE A 43 8.75 21.08 33.65
C PHE A 43 9.47 22.39 34.02
N LYS A 44 10.80 22.43 33.98
CA LYS A 44 11.55 23.69 34.13
C LYS A 44 11.10 24.70 33.07
N ARG A 45 10.88 25.95 33.50
CA ARG A 45 10.39 27.03 32.62
C ARG A 45 11.34 27.29 31.46
N ASN A 46 12.64 27.34 31.75
CA ASN A 46 13.66 27.41 30.72
C ASN A 46 13.85 26.01 30.09
N PRO A 47 13.57 25.83 28.78
CA PRO A 47 13.76 24.56 28.08
C PRO A 47 15.19 24.03 28.16
N ALA A 48 16.20 24.91 28.21
CA ALA A 48 17.61 24.55 28.31
C ALA A 48 18.02 23.96 29.67
N ASN A 49 17.13 24.01 30.65
CA ASN A 49 17.35 23.47 31.99
C ASN A 49 16.44 22.26 32.27
N ARG A 50 15.71 21.77 31.26
CA ARG A 50 14.83 20.60 31.42
C ARG A 50 15.66 19.33 31.41
N LEU A 51 15.21 18.31 32.15
CA LEU A 51 15.80 16.98 31.99
C LEU A 51 15.65 16.55 30.52
N ALA A 52 16.75 16.07 29.91
CA ALA A 52 16.92 15.81 28.47
C ALA A 52 17.13 17.04 27.55
N SER A 53 17.39 18.23 28.10
CA SER A 53 17.94 19.33 27.30
C SER A 53 19.40 19.01 26.94
N VAL A 54 19.68 18.89 25.64
CA VAL A 54 20.99 18.53 25.09
C VAL A 54 22.04 19.56 25.52
N SER A 55 22.81 19.23 26.55
CA SER A 55 24.03 19.97 26.89
C SER A 55 25.24 19.06 26.68
N ARG A 56 25.97 19.37 25.60
CA ARG A 56 27.36 18.98 25.28
C ARG A 56 27.66 17.53 24.82
N SER A 57 28.35 17.55 23.66
CA SER A 57 29.48 16.73 23.16
C SER A 57 29.47 15.20 23.14
N ASP A 58 28.66 14.47 23.90
CA ASP A 58 29.02 13.06 24.17
C ASP A 58 28.30 12.01 23.32
N HIS A 59 27.50 12.42 22.33
CA HIS A 59 26.74 11.47 21.49
C HIS A 59 27.01 11.55 19.98
N THR A 60 27.98 12.36 19.53
CA THR A 60 28.40 12.34 18.12
C THR A 60 29.42 11.25 17.78
N ALA A 61 29.83 10.44 18.75
CA ALA A 61 30.75 9.32 18.53
C ALA A 61 30.14 8.20 17.65
N TYR A 62 28.81 8.17 17.49
CA TYR A 62 28.08 7.13 16.75
C TYR A 62 27.61 7.57 15.36
N PHE A 63 27.92 8.79 14.93
CA PHE A 63 27.54 9.30 13.61
C PHE A 63 28.78 9.49 12.73
N ASP A 64 28.67 9.02 11.49
CA ASP A 64 29.74 9.16 10.52
C ASP A 64 30.00 10.64 10.20
N LYS A 65 31.28 11.02 9.98
CA LYS A 65 31.66 12.43 9.78
C LYS A 65 30.90 13.07 8.61
N GLU A 66 30.61 12.29 7.59
CA GLU A 66 29.84 12.69 6.41
C GLU A 66 28.47 13.30 6.73
N PHE A 67 27.80 12.85 7.81
CA PHE A 67 26.48 13.35 8.21
C PHE A 67 26.53 14.57 9.14
N THR A 68 27.70 14.89 9.70
CA THR A 68 27.84 15.96 10.70
C THR A 68 28.58 17.19 10.17
N THR A 69 29.16 17.13 8.97
CA THR A 69 29.99 18.20 8.41
C THR A 69 29.42 18.90 7.17
N ARG A 70 28.19 18.59 6.73
CA ARG A 70 27.59 19.25 5.55
C ARG A 70 26.82 20.51 5.93
N THR A 71 27.10 21.60 5.23
CA THR A 71 26.33 22.85 5.30
C THR A 71 25.01 22.71 4.55
N PRO A 72 23.86 23.14 5.12
CA PRO A 72 22.59 23.16 4.39
C PRO A 72 22.66 24.14 3.21
N GLU A 73 22.46 23.66 1.98
CA GLU A 73 22.57 24.49 0.76
C GLU A 73 21.29 25.29 0.45
N ASP A 74 20.14 24.94 1.05
CA ASP A 74 18.83 25.55 0.75
C ASP A 74 18.16 26.23 1.97
N SER A 75 18.85 27.19 2.60
CA SER A 75 18.21 28.11 3.54
C SER A 75 17.82 29.42 2.82
N PRO A 76 16.53 29.77 2.70
CA PRO A 76 16.08 31.01 2.03
C PRO A 76 16.41 32.30 2.80
N GLY A 77 17.19 32.23 3.88
CA GLY A 77 17.75 33.38 4.59
C GLY A 77 19.25 33.22 4.84
N CYS A 78 19.99 34.34 4.76
CA CYS A 78 21.40 34.38 5.20
C CYS A 78 21.51 33.86 6.65
N PRO A 79 22.46 32.97 6.96
CA PRO A 79 22.57 32.41 8.31
C PRO A 79 22.84 33.53 9.34
N PRO A 80 22.14 33.55 10.50
CA PRO A 80 22.27 34.66 11.45
C PRO A 80 23.61 34.71 12.22
N SER A 81 24.52 33.74 12.09
CA SER A 81 25.87 33.84 12.64
C SER A 81 26.78 32.73 12.13
N ALA A 82 28.09 32.91 12.34
CA ALA A 82 29.17 31.97 12.02
C ALA A 82 29.12 30.61 12.76
N THR A 83 28.05 30.29 13.49
CA THR A 83 27.85 29.01 14.21
C THR A 83 26.60 28.24 13.76
N ALA A 84 25.96 28.66 12.66
CA ALA A 84 24.71 28.08 12.17
C ALA A 84 24.78 26.59 11.75
N HIS A 85 25.97 26.02 11.63
CA HIS A 85 26.20 24.59 11.37
C HIS A 85 25.87 23.69 12.58
N GLU A 86 25.71 24.23 13.79
CA GLU A 86 25.48 23.44 15.00
C GLU A 86 24.00 23.34 15.43
N LEU A 87 23.08 24.04 14.76
CA LEU A 87 21.66 24.14 15.13
C LEU A 87 20.83 22.88 14.85
N PHE A 88 21.36 21.89 14.14
CA PHE A 88 20.65 20.67 13.73
C PHE A 88 21.00 19.42 14.56
N ARG A 89 21.29 19.57 15.85
CA ARG A 89 21.65 18.44 16.74
C ARG A 89 20.55 17.97 17.71
N GLY A 90 19.27 18.21 17.41
CA GLY A 90 18.18 17.84 18.34
C GLY A 90 16.93 17.28 17.70
N PHE A 91 16.39 17.91 16.66
CA PHE A 91 15.16 17.45 16.02
C PHE A 91 15.15 17.96 14.58
N SER A 92 15.59 17.13 13.64
CA SER A 92 15.32 17.34 12.22
C SER A 92 15.20 15.99 11.54
N PHE A 93 14.13 15.28 11.87
CA PHE A 93 13.47 14.46 10.86
C PHE A 93 12.36 15.32 10.24
N ILE A 94 12.79 16.37 9.53
CA ILE A 94 12.05 16.68 8.32
C ILE A 94 12.43 15.49 7.44
N ALA A 95 11.48 14.59 7.19
CA ALA A 95 11.64 13.68 6.07
C ALA A 95 11.89 14.61 4.88
N LEU A 96 13.14 14.72 4.47
CA LEU A 96 13.45 15.14 3.11
C LEU A 96 12.52 14.25 2.29
N LYS A 97 11.54 14.86 1.61
CA LYS A 97 10.87 14.25 0.47
C LYS A 97 12.02 13.56 -0.24
N ALA A 98 12.11 12.23 -0.19
CA ALA A 98 13.36 11.55 -0.48
C ALA A 98 13.86 12.12 -1.79
N GLU A 99 14.92 12.95 -1.75
CA GLU A 99 15.49 13.47 -2.98
C GLU A 99 15.83 12.21 -3.73
N ARG A 100 15.17 12.02 -4.88
CA ARG A 100 15.24 10.77 -5.62
C ARG A 100 16.73 10.47 -5.79
N SER A 101 17.27 9.54 -5.01
CA SER A 101 18.69 9.19 -5.02
C SER A 101 19.10 8.50 -6.33
N PHE A 102 18.12 8.31 -7.22
CA PHE A 102 18.28 7.89 -8.59
C PHE A 102 18.52 9.10 -9.49
N LYS A 103 19.56 9.03 -10.33
CA LYS A 103 19.76 9.97 -11.44
C LYS A 103 18.55 9.89 -12.37
N VAL A 104 17.57 10.75 -12.16
CA VAL A 104 16.43 10.91 -13.06
C VAL A 104 16.99 11.45 -14.38
N LYS A 105 17.09 10.56 -15.37
CA LYS A 105 17.57 10.91 -16.71
C LYS A 105 16.40 11.45 -17.54
N LYS A 106 16.65 12.48 -18.34
CA LYS A 106 15.61 13.16 -19.14
C LYS A 106 15.27 12.48 -20.47
N PHE A 107 16.17 11.65 -21.01
CA PHE A 107 16.04 11.08 -22.36
C PHE A 107 16.14 9.56 -22.34
N VAL A 108 15.03 8.89 -22.04
CA VAL A 108 14.94 7.42 -22.06
C VAL A 108 15.29 6.83 -23.43
N THR A 109 14.94 7.53 -24.51
CA THR A 109 15.20 7.12 -25.90
C THR A 109 16.67 7.16 -26.29
N ASN A 110 17.54 7.79 -25.51
CA ASN A 110 18.97 7.72 -25.73
C ASN A 110 19.50 6.33 -25.37
N ASP A 111 19.01 5.78 -24.27
CA ASP A 111 19.49 4.54 -23.65
C ASP A 111 18.69 3.31 -24.11
N TYR A 112 17.41 3.49 -24.46
CA TYR A 112 16.48 2.41 -24.80
C TYR A 112 15.80 2.61 -26.15
N GLU A 113 15.59 1.51 -26.87
CA GLU A 113 14.76 1.44 -28.08
C GLU A 113 13.40 0.82 -27.74
N PHE A 114 12.29 1.52 -28.01
CA PHE A 114 10.94 1.02 -27.75
C PHE A 114 10.43 0.13 -28.88
N LYS A 115 9.67 -0.90 -28.52
CA LYS A 115 9.10 -1.90 -29.43
C LYS A 115 7.57 -1.92 -29.31
N GLU A 116 6.95 -3.09 -29.43
CA GLU A 116 5.50 -3.28 -29.35
C GLU A 116 4.91 -2.99 -27.97
N ASP A 117 3.60 -2.77 -27.95
CA ASP A 117 2.80 -2.62 -26.74
C ASP A 117 2.64 -3.99 -26.07
N LEU A 118 2.94 -4.06 -24.77
CA LEU A 118 2.72 -5.23 -23.92
C LEU A 118 1.37 -5.17 -23.22
N GLY A 119 0.87 -3.95 -22.92
CA GLY A 119 -0.40 -3.77 -22.25
C GLY A 119 -0.74 -2.30 -22.00
N LYS A 120 -2.02 -2.02 -21.79
CA LYS A 120 -2.53 -0.67 -21.53
C LYS A 120 -3.29 -0.65 -20.22
N GLY A 121 -2.84 0.18 -19.29
CA GLY A 121 -3.53 0.49 -18.04
C GLY A 121 -4.44 1.72 -18.18
N SER A 122 -5.14 2.09 -17.10
CA SER A 122 -6.02 3.26 -17.09
C SER A 122 -5.29 4.58 -17.38
N TYR A 123 -4.03 4.68 -16.95
CA TYR A 123 -3.22 5.91 -17.04
C TYR A 123 -1.81 5.66 -17.56
N SER A 124 -1.51 4.44 -18.02
CA SER A 124 -0.17 4.04 -18.42
C SER A 124 -0.18 3.12 -19.64
N LEU A 125 0.92 3.14 -20.37
CA LEU A 125 1.20 2.22 -21.47
C LEU A 125 2.47 1.43 -21.15
N CYS A 126 2.39 0.11 -21.22
CA CYS A 126 3.54 -0.78 -21.07
C CYS A 126 4.03 -1.22 -22.45
N LYS A 127 5.32 -1.06 -22.72
CA LYS A 127 5.97 -1.48 -23.97
C LYS A 127 7.17 -2.37 -23.68
N ARG A 128 7.53 -3.23 -24.62
CA ARG A 128 8.86 -3.87 -24.62
C ARG A 128 9.89 -2.82 -25.06
N CYS A 129 11.06 -2.84 -24.44
CA CYS A 129 12.18 -1.99 -24.83
C CYS A 129 13.51 -2.74 -24.76
N ILE A 130 14.47 -2.32 -25.59
CA ILE A 130 15.81 -2.91 -25.68
C ILE A 130 16.84 -1.88 -25.20
N TYR A 131 17.70 -2.25 -24.26
CA TYR A 131 18.82 -1.41 -23.84
C TYR A 131 19.91 -1.43 -24.91
N LYS A 132 20.27 -0.25 -25.43
CA LYS A 132 21.09 -0.16 -26.65
C LYS A 132 22.50 -0.71 -26.50
N ASP A 133 23.12 -0.56 -25.33
CA ASP A 133 24.55 -0.91 -25.16
C ASP A 133 24.80 -2.43 -25.19
N ASN A 134 23.85 -3.24 -24.72
CA ASN A 134 24.04 -4.69 -24.58
C ASN A 134 22.91 -5.54 -25.19
N GLY A 135 21.89 -4.92 -25.78
CA GLY A 135 20.77 -5.62 -26.41
C GLY A 135 19.80 -6.31 -25.43
N LEU A 136 19.95 -6.12 -24.12
CA LEU A 136 19.05 -6.74 -23.14
C LEU A 136 17.65 -6.13 -23.21
N GLU A 137 16.65 -6.99 -23.09
CA GLU A 137 15.24 -6.61 -23.16
C GLU A 137 14.64 -6.33 -21.78
N TYR A 138 13.75 -5.35 -21.73
CA TYR A 138 13.04 -4.85 -20.55
C TYR A 138 11.60 -4.51 -20.90
N ALA A 139 10.80 -4.26 -19.87
CA ALA A 139 9.51 -3.59 -20.01
C ALA A 139 9.66 -2.13 -19.56
N VAL A 140 9.00 -1.21 -20.26
CA VAL A 140 8.87 0.18 -19.84
C VAL A 140 7.41 0.50 -19.59
N LYS A 141 7.09 0.92 -18.35
CA LYS A 141 5.78 1.50 -18.02
C LYS A 141 5.86 3.01 -18.17
N ILE A 142 5.10 3.54 -19.12
CA ILE A 142 5.03 4.97 -19.44
C ILE A 142 3.79 5.54 -18.76
N ILE A 143 3.95 6.45 -17.82
CA ILE A 143 2.87 7.06 -17.04
C ILE A 143 2.76 8.54 -17.42
N ASP A 144 1.55 8.94 -17.80
CA ASP A 144 1.23 10.32 -18.20
C ASP A 144 0.92 11.17 -16.96
N LYS A 145 1.81 12.14 -16.66
CA LYS A 145 1.71 13.00 -15.48
C LYS A 145 0.48 13.89 -15.49
N SER A 146 -0.07 14.21 -16.66
CA SER A 146 -1.26 15.05 -16.77
C SER A 146 -2.53 14.31 -16.29
N LYS A 147 -2.51 12.98 -16.35
CA LYS A 147 -3.64 12.13 -15.98
C LYS A 147 -3.55 11.61 -14.57
N ARG A 148 -2.33 11.46 -14.04
CA ARG A 148 -2.10 10.79 -12.77
C ARG A 148 -0.80 11.24 -12.11
N ASP A 149 -0.87 11.52 -10.82
CA ASP A 149 0.31 11.57 -9.95
C ASP A 149 0.83 10.15 -9.67
N CYS A 150 2.08 9.90 -10.04
CA CYS A 150 2.74 8.60 -9.89
C CYS A 150 3.85 8.61 -8.83
N ASP A 151 4.02 9.69 -8.07
CA ASP A 151 5.06 9.77 -7.04
C ASP A 151 4.92 8.64 -6.01
N GLU A 152 3.68 8.34 -5.57
CA GLU A 152 3.42 7.25 -4.63
C GLU A 152 3.74 5.87 -5.21
N GLU A 153 3.40 5.60 -6.47
CA GLU A 153 3.74 4.34 -7.14
C GLU A 153 5.26 4.16 -7.25
N VAL A 154 5.97 5.21 -7.66
CA VAL A 154 7.44 5.18 -7.77
C VAL A 154 8.07 4.96 -6.40
N GLU A 155 7.63 5.67 -5.38
CA GLU A 155 8.17 5.54 -4.02
C GLU A 155 7.93 4.15 -3.43
N ILE A 156 6.73 3.59 -3.62
CA ILE A 156 6.41 2.21 -3.19
C ILE A 156 7.33 1.22 -3.89
N LEU A 157 7.45 1.29 -5.22
CA LEU A 157 8.27 0.36 -5.99
C LEU A 157 9.76 0.46 -5.61
N LEU A 158 10.23 1.67 -5.28
CA LEU A 158 11.58 1.89 -4.76
C LEU A 158 11.75 1.34 -3.34
N LEU A 159 10.80 1.58 -2.44
CA LEU A 159 10.82 1.07 -1.08
C LEU A 159 10.91 -0.46 -1.06
N ILE A 160 9.98 -1.11 -1.75
CA ILE A 160 9.89 -2.58 -1.77
C ILE A 160 11.06 -3.20 -2.54
N GLY A 161 11.63 -2.48 -3.53
CA GLY A 161 12.79 -2.91 -4.30
C GLY A 161 14.14 -2.72 -3.58
N MET A 162 14.27 -1.71 -2.71
CA MET A 162 15.49 -1.42 -1.94
C MET A 162 15.56 -2.11 -0.57
N GLY A 163 14.41 -2.57 -0.03
CA GLY A 163 14.31 -3.23 1.28
C GLY A 163 15.16 -4.51 1.47
N GLY A 164 15.87 -4.99 0.44
CA GLY A 164 16.84 -6.09 0.53
C GLY A 164 18.25 -5.71 0.99
N GLY A 165 18.49 -4.48 1.46
CA GLY A 165 19.82 -3.93 1.75
C GLY A 165 20.17 -3.66 3.22
N GLY A 166 19.31 -3.99 4.18
CA GLY A 166 19.53 -3.73 5.61
C GLY A 166 19.61 -5.02 6.44
N TYR A 167 20.77 -5.27 7.04
CA TYR A 167 21.04 -6.30 8.07
C TYR A 167 20.49 -7.71 7.83
N GLY A 168 21.32 -8.57 7.24
CA GLY A 168 21.38 -10.00 7.59
C GLY A 168 20.26 -10.91 7.07
N TYR A 169 19.23 -10.42 6.39
CA TYR A 169 18.31 -11.30 5.67
C TYR A 169 18.90 -11.62 4.30
N GLU A 170 19.23 -12.90 4.09
CA GLU A 170 19.67 -13.41 2.80
C GLU A 170 18.72 -12.96 1.68
N ARG A 171 19.31 -12.63 0.54
CA ARG A 171 18.73 -12.05 -0.68
C ARG A 171 17.71 -12.98 -1.39
N ARG A 172 16.93 -13.78 -0.66
CA ARG A 172 16.02 -14.79 -1.19
C ARG A 172 14.69 -14.14 -1.60
N GLU A 173 14.70 -13.70 -2.85
CA GLU A 173 13.56 -13.74 -3.77
C GLU A 173 12.29 -13.02 -3.30
N LEU A 174 12.28 -11.70 -3.45
CA LEU A 174 11.03 -10.94 -3.46
C LEU A 174 10.35 -11.14 -4.82
N PHE A 175 9.25 -11.89 -4.83
CA PHE A 175 8.40 -12.27 -5.97
C PHE A 175 7.53 -11.10 -6.48
N ILE A 176 8.14 -9.94 -6.66
CA ILE A 176 7.49 -8.72 -7.15
C ILE A 176 8.19 -8.31 -8.44
N GLN A 177 7.43 -7.87 -9.45
CA GLN A 177 7.97 -7.32 -10.71
C GLN A 177 8.76 -6.00 -10.50
N SER A 178 9.01 -5.60 -9.25
CA SER A 178 9.58 -4.32 -8.86
C SER A 178 11.11 -4.33 -8.80
N ARG A 179 11.78 -5.10 -9.67
CA ARG A 179 13.17 -4.78 -10.00
C ARG A 179 13.19 -3.56 -10.92
N ILE A 180 12.67 -2.42 -10.44
CA ILE A 180 12.88 -1.14 -11.13
C ILE A 180 14.38 -1.01 -11.31
N LYS A 181 14.81 -1.02 -12.57
CA LYS A 181 16.20 -0.85 -12.93
C LYS A 181 16.56 0.62 -12.91
N LEU A 182 15.71 1.43 -13.54
CA LEU A 182 15.90 2.86 -13.72
C LEU A 182 14.56 3.56 -13.83
N VAL A 183 14.54 4.83 -13.42
CA VAL A 183 13.40 5.75 -13.60
C VAL A 183 13.88 6.92 -14.46
N TYR A 184 13.16 7.20 -15.54
CA TYR A 184 13.35 8.39 -16.35
C TYR A 184 12.14 9.30 -16.19
N GLU A 185 12.36 10.59 -16.36
CA GLU A 185 11.29 11.57 -16.25
C GLU A 185 11.55 12.72 -17.22
N ASP A 186 10.53 13.05 -17.99
CA ASP A 186 10.48 14.27 -18.78
C ASP A 186 9.36 15.21 -18.28
N ALA A 187 9.04 16.26 -19.02
CA ALA A 187 8.01 17.22 -18.63
C ALA A 187 6.61 16.60 -18.50
N ASN A 188 6.30 15.58 -19.29
CA ASN A 188 4.94 15.05 -19.47
C ASN A 188 4.79 13.63 -18.91
N SER A 189 5.85 12.84 -18.84
CA SER A 189 5.79 11.42 -18.54
C SER A 189 6.88 10.94 -17.58
N VAL A 190 6.55 9.87 -16.85
CA VAL A 190 7.49 9.06 -16.08
C VAL A 190 7.63 7.70 -16.75
N TYR A 191 8.87 7.20 -16.85
CA TYR A 191 9.19 5.92 -17.47
C TYR A 191 9.85 5.02 -16.44
N LEU A 192 9.20 3.90 -16.12
CA LEU A 192 9.71 2.89 -15.20
C LEU A 192 10.29 1.74 -16.00
N ILE A 193 11.62 1.57 -15.97
CA ILE A 193 12.29 0.43 -16.59
C ILE A 193 12.24 -0.74 -15.63
N MET A 194 11.58 -1.82 -16.05
CA MET A 194 11.26 -2.98 -15.24
C MET A 194 11.71 -4.27 -15.94
N GLU A 195 11.77 -5.37 -15.18
CA GLU A 195 12.01 -6.69 -15.78
C GLU A 195 10.88 -7.07 -16.75
N LEU A 196 11.27 -7.62 -17.90
CA LEU A 196 10.32 -8.15 -18.87
C LEU A 196 9.89 -9.55 -18.43
N LEU A 197 8.60 -9.70 -18.11
CA LEU A 197 8.01 -11.00 -17.75
C LEU A 197 7.55 -11.71 -19.02
N ARG A 198 8.11 -12.89 -19.28
CA ARG A 198 7.85 -13.66 -20.52
C ARG A 198 6.83 -14.79 -20.31
N GLY A 199 6.55 -15.14 -19.06
CA GLY A 199 5.77 -16.33 -18.73
C GLY A 199 4.25 -16.19 -18.82
N GLY A 200 3.75 -15.00 -19.13
CA GLY A 200 2.32 -14.70 -19.25
C GLY A 200 1.60 -14.57 -17.91
N GLU A 201 0.28 -14.38 -17.96
CA GLU A 201 -0.58 -14.27 -16.78
C GLU A 201 -0.72 -15.62 -16.06
N LEU A 202 -0.82 -15.59 -14.73
CA LEU A 202 -0.99 -16.78 -13.89
C LEU A 202 -2.19 -17.62 -14.33
N LEU A 203 -3.34 -16.96 -14.50
CA LEU A 203 -4.59 -17.65 -14.76
C LEU A 203 -4.60 -18.30 -16.15
N ASP A 204 -4.04 -17.65 -17.18
CA ASP A 204 -3.92 -18.24 -18.53
C ASP A 204 -3.11 -19.55 -18.49
N LYS A 205 -2.04 -19.56 -17.69
CA LYS A 205 -1.18 -20.74 -17.59
C LYS A 205 -1.83 -21.86 -16.80
N ILE A 206 -2.60 -21.54 -15.76
CA ILE A 206 -3.35 -22.54 -14.98
C ILE A 206 -4.49 -23.12 -15.81
N LEU A 207 -5.27 -22.27 -16.48
CA LEU A 207 -6.43 -22.71 -17.27
C LEU A 207 -6.03 -23.42 -18.59
N SER A 208 -4.79 -23.28 -19.05
CA SER A 208 -4.26 -24.05 -20.21
C SER A 208 -3.58 -25.36 -19.81
N LYS A 209 -3.30 -25.58 -18.53
CA LYS A 209 -2.69 -26.83 -18.06
C LYS A 209 -3.68 -27.98 -18.17
N LYS A 210 -3.27 -29.04 -18.86
CA LYS A 210 -4.03 -30.30 -18.91
C LYS A 210 -4.19 -30.93 -17.52
N TYR A 211 -3.17 -30.82 -16.66
CA TYR A 211 -3.18 -31.34 -15.30
C TYR A 211 -2.92 -30.20 -14.32
N PHE A 212 -3.87 -29.97 -13.42
CA PHE A 212 -3.76 -29.04 -12.31
C PHE A 212 -4.46 -29.61 -11.08
N ASN A 213 -3.87 -29.50 -9.88
CA ASN A 213 -4.40 -30.11 -8.65
C ASN A 213 -4.26 -29.20 -7.42
N GLU A 214 -4.77 -29.64 -6.27
CA GLU A 214 -4.68 -28.88 -5.02
C GLU A 214 -3.24 -28.59 -4.58
N LYS A 215 -2.31 -29.53 -4.80
CA LYS A 215 -0.90 -29.35 -4.44
C LYS A 215 -0.24 -28.22 -5.24
N GLU A 216 -0.47 -28.16 -6.54
CA GLU A 216 0.02 -27.07 -7.39
C GLU A 216 -0.68 -25.74 -7.03
N THR A 217 -1.98 -25.78 -6.78
CA THR A 217 -2.76 -24.60 -6.34
C THR A 217 -2.20 -24.04 -5.03
N SER A 218 -1.90 -24.92 -4.07
CA SER A 218 -1.31 -24.54 -2.79
C SER A 218 0.08 -23.93 -2.96
N SER A 219 0.89 -24.45 -3.88
CA SER A 219 2.23 -23.92 -4.15
C SER A 219 2.18 -22.51 -4.76
N VAL A 220 1.24 -22.28 -5.69
CA VAL A 220 0.96 -20.95 -6.25
C VAL A 220 0.48 -19.99 -5.15
N LEU A 221 -0.51 -20.40 -4.35
CA LEU A 221 -1.06 -19.53 -3.32
C LEU A 221 -0.02 -19.18 -2.24
N GLU A 222 0.86 -20.10 -1.88
CA GLU A 222 1.93 -19.85 -0.92
C GLU A 222 2.85 -18.71 -1.39
N VAL A 223 3.30 -18.73 -2.64
CA VAL A 223 4.18 -17.68 -3.19
C VAL A 223 3.45 -16.34 -3.22
N VAL A 224 2.21 -16.30 -3.69
CA VAL A 224 1.39 -15.07 -3.70
C VAL A 224 1.20 -14.55 -2.26
N SER A 225 0.89 -15.43 -1.32
CA SER A 225 0.67 -15.06 0.09
C SER A 225 1.94 -14.54 0.77
N ARG A 226 3.09 -15.15 0.48
CA ARG A 226 4.41 -14.70 0.98
C ARG A 226 4.72 -13.28 0.49
N THR A 227 4.39 -13.01 -0.77
CA THR A 227 4.57 -11.69 -1.39
C THR A 227 3.65 -10.64 -0.79
N VAL A 228 2.36 -10.95 -0.66
CA VAL A 228 1.38 -10.03 -0.06
C VAL A 228 1.68 -9.79 1.41
N LYS A 229 2.10 -10.82 2.16
CA LYS A 229 2.58 -10.65 3.53
C LYS A 229 3.75 -9.67 3.59
N TYR A 230 4.75 -9.81 2.71
CA TYR A 230 5.87 -8.88 2.67
C TYR A 230 5.40 -7.43 2.40
N LEU A 231 4.45 -7.23 1.49
CA LEU A 231 3.87 -5.90 1.26
C LEU A 231 3.21 -5.36 2.53
N HIS A 232 2.32 -6.15 3.14
CA HIS A 232 1.58 -5.75 4.34
C HIS A 232 2.50 -5.47 5.54
N ASP A 233 3.55 -6.28 5.74
CA ASP A 233 4.56 -6.07 6.79
C ASP A 233 5.36 -4.77 6.58
N ASN A 234 5.52 -4.33 5.32
CA ASN A 234 6.14 -3.06 4.96
C ASN A 234 5.14 -1.88 4.90
N GLY A 235 3.90 -2.09 5.37
CA GLY A 235 2.86 -1.06 5.35
C GLY A 235 2.41 -0.67 3.94
N VAL A 236 2.54 -1.58 2.98
CA VAL A 236 2.09 -1.41 1.60
C VAL A 236 0.88 -2.32 1.34
N VAL A 237 -0.20 -1.75 0.84
CA VAL A 237 -1.38 -2.49 0.36
C VAL A 237 -1.49 -2.37 -1.15
N HIS A 238 -1.83 -3.45 -1.85
CA HIS A 238 -1.82 -3.47 -3.31
C HIS A 238 -3.09 -2.85 -3.91
N ARG A 239 -4.27 -3.16 -3.35
CA ARG A 239 -5.61 -2.66 -3.72
C ARG A 239 -6.13 -3.00 -5.12
N ASP A 240 -5.29 -3.52 -6.01
CA ASP A 240 -5.71 -4.04 -7.34
C ASP A 240 -5.13 -5.43 -7.63
N LEU A 241 -5.18 -6.33 -6.65
CA LEU A 241 -4.62 -7.68 -6.77
C LEU A 241 -5.54 -8.60 -7.60
N LYS A 242 -5.64 -8.33 -8.89
CA LYS A 242 -6.39 -9.17 -9.85
C LYS A 242 -5.46 -10.18 -10.53
N PRO A 243 -5.98 -11.31 -11.03
CA PRO A 243 -5.11 -12.32 -11.64
C PRO A 243 -4.34 -11.87 -12.88
N SER A 244 -4.80 -10.86 -13.62
CA SER A 244 -4.01 -10.25 -14.71
C SER A 244 -2.82 -9.41 -14.23
N ASN A 245 -2.76 -9.08 -12.93
CA ASN A 245 -1.62 -8.43 -12.29
C ASN A 245 -0.69 -9.45 -11.60
N ILE A 246 -0.86 -10.76 -11.84
CA ILE A 246 0.05 -11.80 -11.36
C ILE A 246 0.57 -12.57 -12.57
N MET A 247 1.87 -12.50 -12.82
CA MET A 247 2.49 -13.01 -14.03
C MET A 247 3.70 -13.88 -13.71
N TYR A 248 4.03 -14.81 -14.60
CA TYR A 248 5.27 -15.56 -14.51
C TYR A 248 6.42 -14.79 -15.18
N ALA A 249 7.59 -14.75 -14.54
CA ALA A 249 8.79 -14.15 -15.10
C ALA A 249 9.29 -14.90 -16.35
N ASP A 250 9.07 -16.21 -16.39
CA ASP A 250 9.55 -17.09 -17.44
C ASP A 250 8.53 -18.17 -17.82
N GLU A 251 8.82 -18.89 -18.89
CA GLU A 251 7.94 -19.93 -19.43
C GLU A 251 7.97 -21.24 -18.62
N SER A 252 8.80 -21.36 -17.58
CA SER A 252 8.95 -22.61 -16.82
C SER A 252 7.65 -23.06 -16.14
N GLY A 253 6.79 -22.11 -15.76
CA GLY A 253 5.58 -22.39 -14.98
C GLY A 253 5.87 -22.82 -13.53
N ASN A 254 7.10 -22.59 -13.06
CA ASN A 254 7.47 -22.75 -11.66
C ASN A 254 6.78 -21.65 -10.83
N PRO A 255 6.06 -21.99 -9.74
CA PRO A 255 5.48 -21.01 -8.83
C PRO A 255 6.48 -19.95 -8.34
N GLU A 256 7.75 -20.29 -8.15
CA GLU A 256 8.78 -19.34 -7.70
C GLU A 256 9.13 -18.28 -8.77
N SER A 257 8.74 -18.48 -10.04
CA SER A 257 8.86 -17.44 -11.07
C SER A 257 7.69 -16.46 -11.10
N LEU A 258 6.70 -16.60 -10.21
CA LEU A 258 5.59 -15.64 -10.09
C LEU A 258 6.05 -14.25 -9.64
N ARG A 259 5.40 -13.24 -10.18
CA ARG A 259 5.61 -11.83 -9.89
C ARG A 259 4.27 -11.13 -9.75
N ILE A 260 4.09 -10.37 -8.67
CA ILE A 260 3.01 -9.38 -8.57
C ILE A 260 3.41 -8.12 -9.33
N CYS A 261 2.51 -7.63 -10.17
CA CYS A 261 2.69 -6.53 -11.10
C CYS A 261 1.71 -5.38 -10.80
N ASP A 262 1.99 -4.21 -11.37
CA ASP A 262 1.11 -3.03 -11.36
C ASP A 262 0.73 -2.49 -9.98
N PHE A 263 1.68 -1.80 -9.35
CA PHE A 263 1.50 -1.06 -8.10
C PHE A 263 0.85 0.31 -8.30
N GLY A 264 0.20 0.53 -9.44
CA GLY A 264 -0.47 1.78 -9.73
C GLY A 264 -1.45 2.13 -8.61
N PHE A 265 -2.30 1.20 -8.21
CA PHE A 265 -3.27 1.44 -7.14
C PHE A 265 -2.72 1.14 -5.75
N ALA A 266 -1.44 0.79 -5.61
CA ALA A 266 -0.88 0.52 -4.30
C ALA A 266 -0.91 1.76 -3.42
N LYS A 267 -0.87 1.56 -2.10
CA LYS A 267 -0.76 2.65 -1.15
C LYS A 267 0.28 2.35 -0.11
N GLN A 268 1.09 3.35 0.20
CA GLN A 268 1.95 3.29 1.37
C GLN A 268 1.21 3.93 2.53
N ILE A 269 1.13 3.21 3.64
CA ILE A 269 0.41 3.70 4.81
C ILE A 269 1.30 4.72 5.53
N ARG A 270 0.77 5.92 5.68
CA ARG A 270 1.42 7.06 6.34
C ARG A 270 0.56 7.55 7.50
N ALA A 271 1.19 8.07 8.55
CA ALA A 271 0.49 8.83 9.59
C ALA A 271 -0.03 10.15 9.00
N GLU A 272 -0.95 10.82 9.71
CA GLU A 272 -1.53 12.11 9.28
C GLU A 272 -0.48 13.20 9.04
N ASN A 273 0.70 13.09 9.67
CA ASN A 273 1.83 13.98 9.47
C ASN A 273 2.76 13.57 8.30
N GLY A 274 2.38 12.56 7.51
CA GLY A 274 3.14 12.07 6.36
C GLY A 274 4.29 11.12 6.71
N LEU A 275 4.51 10.77 7.98
CA LEU A 275 5.53 9.80 8.37
C LEU A 275 5.17 8.39 7.90
N LEU A 276 6.18 7.64 7.44
CA LEU A 276 6.03 6.25 7.06
C LEU A 276 5.66 5.39 8.28
N MET A 277 4.63 4.56 8.11
CA MET A 277 4.12 3.71 9.17
C MET A 277 4.50 2.26 8.89
N THR A 278 5.55 1.77 9.55
CA THR A 278 5.79 0.34 9.66
C THR A 278 5.03 -0.21 10.88
N PRO A 279 4.39 -1.39 10.78
CA PRO A 279 3.58 -1.97 11.86
C PRO A 279 4.34 -2.21 13.18
N CYS A 280 5.68 -2.22 13.14
CA CYS A 280 6.48 -2.83 14.20
C CYS A 280 6.80 -1.92 15.39
N TYR A 281 6.71 -0.59 15.28
CA TYR A 281 7.22 0.32 16.34
C TYR A 281 6.37 1.56 16.67
N THR A 282 5.28 1.82 15.95
CA THR A 282 4.57 3.12 16.05
C THR A 282 3.06 3.00 16.31
N ALA A 283 2.53 1.79 16.57
CA ALA A 283 1.10 1.53 16.74
C ALA A 283 0.40 2.39 17.82
N ASN A 284 1.15 2.85 18.84
CA ASN A 284 0.63 3.70 19.91
C ASN A 284 0.36 5.16 19.48
N PHE A 285 0.79 5.59 18.29
CA PHE A 285 0.69 6.98 17.82
C PHE A 285 -0.23 7.15 16.60
N VAL A 286 -0.96 6.10 16.20
CA VAL A 286 -1.81 6.11 15.00
C VAL A 286 -3.26 6.37 15.37
N ALA A 287 -3.92 7.28 14.65
CA ALA A 287 -5.34 7.51 14.80
C ALA A 287 -6.15 6.23 14.46
N PRO A 288 -7.17 5.88 15.26
CA PRO A 288 -7.91 4.61 15.12
C PRO A 288 -8.62 4.44 13.76
N GLU A 289 -8.99 5.53 13.10
CA GLU A 289 -9.57 5.54 11.76
C GLU A 289 -8.57 5.14 10.66
N VAL A 290 -7.29 5.50 10.83
CA VAL A 290 -6.22 5.11 9.90
C VAL A 290 -5.92 3.63 10.03
N LEU A 291 -5.85 3.11 11.28
CA LEU A 291 -5.70 1.67 11.54
C LEU A 291 -6.88 0.85 11.03
N LYS A 292 -8.12 1.35 11.20
CA LYS A 292 -9.32 0.69 10.65
C LYS A 292 -9.29 0.63 9.13
N LYS A 293 -8.89 1.72 8.47
CA LYS A 293 -8.76 1.77 7.01
C LYS A 293 -7.64 0.85 6.51
N GLN A 294 -6.51 0.78 7.22
CA GLN A 294 -5.43 -0.16 6.95
C GLN A 294 -5.91 -1.61 7.00
N GLY A 295 -6.55 -2.03 8.10
CA GLY A 295 -7.04 -3.40 8.23
C GLY A 295 -8.09 -3.75 7.16
N TYR A 296 -8.87 -2.76 6.72
CA TYR A 296 -9.82 -2.92 5.62
C TYR A 296 -9.09 -3.12 4.28
N ASP A 297 -8.13 -2.27 3.93
CA ASP A 297 -7.40 -2.36 2.66
C ASP A 297 -6.54 -3.65 2.58
N GLU A 298 -5.88 -4.06 3.68
CA GLU A 298 -5.19 -5.35 3.77
C GLU A 298 -6.16 -6.52 3.54
N ALA A 299 -7.35 -6.48 4.17
CA ALA A 299 -8.37 -7.49 4.00
C ALA A 299 -8.93 -7.53 2.56
N CYS A 300 -8.93 -6.42 1.82
CA CYS A 300 -9.30 -6.40 0.41
C CYS A 300 -8.32 -7.21 -0.45
N ASP A 301 -7.02 -7.09 -0.22
CA ASP A 301 -6.02 -7.92 -0.93
C ASP A 301 -6.26 -9.42 -0.65
N ILE A 302 -6.57 -9.79 0.60
CA ILE A 302 -6.87 -11.19 0.96
C ILE A 302 -8.16 -11.68 0.30
N TRP A 303 -9.18 -10.84 0.18
CA TRP A 303 -10.39 -11.18 -0.57
C TRP A 303 -10.08 -11.50 -2.03
N SER A 304 -9.28 -10.65 -2.69
CA SER A 304 -8.89 -10.89 -4.09
C SER A 304 -8.08 -12.18 -4.24
N MET A 305 -7.20 -12.50 -3.29
CA MET A 305 -6.53 -13.81 -3.24
C MET A 305 -7.51 -14.97 -3.03
N GLY A 306 -8.56 -14.78 -2.23
CA GLY A 306 -9.61 -15.77 -2.02
C GLY A 306 -10.41 -16.05 -3.29
N VAL A 307 -10.71 -15.00 -4.08
CA VAL A 307 -11.34 -15.14 -5.40
C VAL A 307 -10.43 -15.92 -6.35
N LEU A 308 -9.13 -15.61 -6.36
CA LEU A 308 -8.14 -16.35 -7.14
C LEU A 308 -8.06 -17.83 -6.73
N LEU A 309 -7.97 -18.11 -5.42
CA LEU A 309 -7.94 -19.48 -4.89
C LEU A 309 -9.19 -20.26 -5.31
N TYR A 310 -10.38 -19.66 -5.12
CA TYR A 310 -11.63 -20.27 -5.57
C TYR A 310 -11.57 -20.61 -7.05
N THR A 311 -11.15 -19.65 -7.90
CA THR A 311 -11.12 -19.88 -9.34
C THR A 311 -10.14 -20.96 -9.77
N MET A 312 -8.97 -21.03 -9.14
CA MET A 312 -8.00 -22.10 -9.41
C MET A 312 -8.54 -23.49 -9.04
N LEU A 313 -9.33 -23.60 -7.97
CA LEU A 313 -9.91 -24.85 -7.49
C LEU A 313 -11.18 -25.25 -8.28
N ALA A 314 -12.07 -24.30 -8.51
CA ALA A 314 -13.38 -24.54 -9.13
C ALA A 314 -13.32 -24.56 -10.66
N GLY A 315 -12.34 -23.87 -11.27
CA GLY A 315 -12.28 -23.62 -12.71
C GLY A 315 -13.22 -22.50 -13.19
N HIS A 316 -13.93 -21.84 -12.29
CA HIS A 316 -14.82 -20.71 -12.57
C HIS A 316 -14.80 -19.70 -11.41
N THR A 317 -15.38 -18.51 -11.59
CA THR A 317 -15.37 -17.48 -10.53
C THR A 317 -16.48 -17.71 -9.50
N PRO A 318 -16.31 -17.26 -8.24
CA PRO A 318 -17.30 -17.49 -7.17
C PRO A 318 -18.58 -16.67 -7.30
N PHE A 319 -18.51 -15.47 -7.91
CA PHE A 319 -19.61 -14.49 -7.88
C PHE A 319 -20.15 -14.08 -9.24
N ALA A 320 -19.41 -14.32 -10.32
CA ALA A 320 -19.86 -14.09 -11.69
C ALA A 320 -19.88 -15.39 -12.49
N TYR A 321 -20.98 -15.65 -13.19
CA TYR A 321 -21.13 -16.81 -14.05
C TYR A 321 -20.67 -16.54 -15.48
N GLY A 322 -20.55 -15.27 -15.87
CA GLY A 322 -20.05 -14.88 -17.19
C GLY A 322 -19.71 -13.39 -17.31
N PRO A 323 -19.16 -12.97 -18.47
CA PRO A 323 -18.81 -11.57 -18.72
C PRO A 323 -20.01 -10.62 -18.82
N THR A 324 -21.20 -11.16 -19.06
CA THR A 324 -22.46 -10.41 -19.25
C THR A 324 -23.27 -10.27 -17.97
N ASP A 325 -22.82 -10.84 -16.86
CA ASP A 325 -23.50 -10.72 -15.57
C ASP A 325 -23.64 -9.23 -15.17
N LYS A 326 -24.82 -8.88 -14.65
CA LYS A 326 -25.08 -7.49 -14.23
C LYS A 326 -24.35 -7.20 -12.92
N THR A 327 -23.74 -6.02 -12.84
CA THR A 327 -23.03 -5.55 -11.64
C THR A 327 -23.83 -5.70 -10.35
N ASN A 328 -25.12 -5.37 -10.35
CA ASN A 328 -25.97 -5.46 -9.16
C ASN A 328 -26.14 -6.91 -8.67
N GLU A 329 -26.30 -7.87 -9.59
CA GLU A 329 -26.46 -9.30 -9.25
C GLU A 329 -25.14 -9.86 -8.68
N ILE A 330 -24.00 -9.45 -9.23
CA ILE A 330 -22.67 -9.82 -8.70
C ILE A 330 -22.49 -9.25 -7.28
N LEU A 331 -22.83 -7.97 -7.07
CA LEU A 331 -22.71 -7.31 -5.77
C LEU A 331 -23.63 -7.93 -4.71
N GLU A 332 -24.84 -8.35 -5.08
CA GLU A 332 -25.76 -9.08 -4.21
C GLU A 332 -25.14 -10.40 -3.73
N ARG A 333 -24.60 -11.21 -4.65
CA ARG A 333 -23.92 -12.48 -4.31
C ARG A 333 -22.70 -12.26 -3.41
N ILE A 334 -21.92 -11.21 -3.68
CA ILE A 334 -20.78 -10.81 -2.83
C ILE A 334 -21.27 -10.44 -1.42
N GLY A 335 -22.33 -9.63 -1.31
CA GLY A 335 -22.90 -9.19 -0.04
C GLY A 335 -23.47 -10.34 0.80
N GLU A 336 -24.03 -11.36 0.15
CA GLU A 336 -24.56 -12.56 0.80
C GLU A 336 -23.50 -13.60 1.16
N ALA A 337 -22.25 -13.43 0.73
CA ALA A 337 -21.19 -14.47 0.79
C ALA A 337 -21.59 -15.78 0.10
N ARG A 338 -22.47 -15.72 -0.92
CA ARG A 338 -23.07 -16.92 -1.50
C ARG A 338 -22.21 -17.45 -2.65
N PHE A 339 -21.46 -18.52 -2.39
CA PHE A 339 -20.68 -19.26 -3.39
C PHE A 339 -20.74 -20.77 -3.10
N ASP A 340 -20.61 -21.59 -4.14
CA ASP A 340 -20.74 -23.05 -4.03
C ASP A 340 -19.43 -23.70 -3.59
N LEU A 341 -19.51 -24.64 -2.64
CA LEU A 341 -18.39 -25.47 -2.16
C LEU A 341 -18.76 -26.96 -2.13
N THR A 342 -19.75 -27.36 -2.92
CA THR A 342 -20.31 -28.72 -2.93
C THR A 342 -20.33 -29.37 -4.29
N SER A 343 -20.56 -28.62 -5.38
CA SER A 343 -20.70 -29.18 -6.73
C SER A 343 -19.40 -29.19 -7.54
N GLY A 344 -19.36 -29.98 -8.61
CA GLY A 344 -18.22 -30.04 -9.52
C GLY A 344 -16.94 -30.50 -8.82
N ASN A 345 -15.82 -29.78 -9.04
CA ASN A 345 -14.56 -30.07 -8.37
C ASN A 345 -14.68 -30.06 -6.84
N TRP A 346 -15.58 -29.25 -6.28
CA TRP A 346 -15.75 -29.13 -4.84
C TRP A 346 -16.24 -30.41 -4.15
N ALA A 347 -16.81 -31.35 -4.88
CA ALA A 347 -17.14 -32.66 -4.31
C ALA A 347 -15.88 -33.41 -3.82
N ASN A 348 -14.76 -33.21 -4.50
CA ASN A 348 -13.50 -33.93 -4.24
C ASN A 348 -12.43 -33.06 -3.57
N ILE A 349 -12.64 -31.74 -3.48
CA ILE A 349 -11.70 -30.81 -2.83
C ILE A 349 -11.69 -31.03 -1.31
N THR A 350 -10.49 -30.99 -0.72
CA THR A 350 -10.30 -31.19 0.73
C THR A 350 -11.08 -30.19 1.58
N THR A 351 -11.50 -30.64 2.76
CA THR A 351 -12.15 -29.78 3.77
C THR A 351 -11.27 -28.61 4.20
N ALA A 352 -9.95 -28.83 4.26
CA ALA A 352 -8.97 -27.80 4.57
C ALA A 352 -8.96 -26.68 3.50
N ALA A 353 -9.02 -27.02 2.21
CA ALA A 353 -9.11 -26.01 1.15
C ALA A 353 -10.41 -25.19 1.25
N LYS A 354 -11.54 -25.88 1.44
CA LYS A 354 -12.86 -25.23 1.61
C LYS A 354 -12.86 -24.25 2.78
N HIS A 355 -12.29 -24.67 3.91
CA HIS A 355 -12.17 -23.82 5.10
C HIS A 355 -11.30 -22.57 4.81
N LEU A 356 -10.16 -22.74 4.14
CA LEU A 356 -9.30 -21.61 3.77
C LEU A 356 -10.05 -20.60 2.89
N VAL A 357 -10.74 -21.09 1.85
CA VAL A 357 -11.55 -20.26 0.94
C VAL A 357 -12.61 -19.47 1.70
N GLN A 358 -13.36 -20.12 2.59
CA GLN A 358 -14.37 -19.47 3.43
C GLN A 358 -13.78 -18.36 4.31
N LYS A 359 -12.58 -18.57 4.87
CA LYS A 359 -11.90 -17.59 5.71
C LYS A 359 -11.32 -16.42 4.93
N MET A 360 -10.90 -16.63 3.67
CA MET A 360 -10.44 -15.55 2.79
C MET A 360 -11.61 -14.76 2.17
N LEU A 361 -12.73 -15.42 1.88
CA LEU A 361 -13.95 -14.82 1.32
C LEU A 361 -15.02 -14.49 2.39
N HIS A 362 -14.60 -14.30 3.64
CA HIS A 362 -15.52 -13.88 4.69
C HIS A 362 -15.97 -12.42 4.46
N VAL A 363 -17.28 -12.15 4.53
CA VAL A 363 -17.86 -10.83 4.25
C VAL A 363 -17.39 -9.78 5.25
N ASP A 364 -17.38 -10.09 6.55
CA ASP A 364 -16.77 -9.21 7.55
C ASP A 364 -15.24 -9.21 7.42
N PRO A 365 -14.59 -8.08 7.06
CA PRO A 365 -13.14 -7.98 6.94
C PRO A 365 -12.38 -8.32 8.22
N LYS A 366 -12.98 -8.17 9.40
CA LYS A 366 -12.33 -8.47 10.69
C LYS A 366 -12.22 -9.96 10.98
N GLN A 367 -13.12 -10.75 10.40
CA GLN A 367 -13.13 -12.22 10.48
C GLN A 367 -12.35 -12.85 9.33
N ARG A 368 -11.96 -12.03 8.34
CA ARG A 368 -11.14 -12.45 7.21
C ARG A 368 -9.72 -12.67 7.68
N TYR A 369 -9.09 -13.72 7.15
CA TYR A 369 -7.68 -13.99 7.42
C TYR A 369 -6.78 -12.85 6.98
N ARG A 370 -5.63 -12.71 7.65
CA ARG A 370 -4.48 -11.94 7.17
C ARG A 370 -3.56 -12.84 6.35
N ALA A 371 -2.63 -12.26 5.60
CA ALA A 371 -1.67 -13.04 4.81
C ALA A 371 -0.84 -14.03 5.66
N THR A 372 -0.54 -13.66 6.91
CA THR A 372 0.09 -14.54 7.91
C THR A 372 -0.74 -15.77 8.22
N ASP A 373 -2.05 -15.61 8.37
CA ASP A 373 -2.95 -16.69 8.74
C ASP A 373 -3.12 -17.67 7.57
N VAL A 374 -3.13 -17.15 6.33
CA VAL A 374 -3.11 -17.97 5.11
C VAL A 374 -1.86 -18.85 5.04
N LEU A 375 -0.68 -18.28 5.26
CA LEU A 375 0.60 -19.02 5.22
C LEU A 375 0.71 -20.09 6.31
N ASN A 376 0.11 -19.84 7.48
CA ASN A 376 0.09 -20.78 8.59
C ASN A 376 -1.05 -21.80 8.51
N HIS A 377 -1.92 -21.72 7.51
CA HIS A 377 -3.05 -22.62 7.37
C HIS A 377 -2.58 -24.03 6.99
N ALA A 378 -3.19 -25.06 7.58
CA ALA A 378 -2.83 -26.46 7.38
C ALA A 378 -2.78 -26.87 5.89
N TRP A 379 -3.70 -26.33 5.07
CA TRP A 379 -3.71 -26.57 3.63
C TRP A 379 -2.43 -26.11 2.91
N ILE A 380 -1.81 -25.02 3.38
CA ILE A 380 -0.53 -24.52 2.85
C ILE A 380 0.66 -25.27 3.47
N THR A 381 0.69 -25.41 4.81
CA THR A 381 1.83 -25.99 5.53
C THR A 381 1.99 -27.50 5.28
N SER A 382 0.90 -28.19 4.98
CA SER A 382 0.87 -29.63 4.72
C SER A 382 0.66 -29.96 3.24
N LYS A 383 1.10 -29.08 2.34
CA LYS A 383 0.89 -29.21 0.88
C LYS A 383 1.37 -30.54 0.27
N ASP A 384 2.36 -31.19 0.87
CA ASP A 384 2.86 -32.49 0.42
C ASP A 384 1.90 -33.66 0.68
N GLN A 385 0.91 -33.46 1.55
CA GLN A 385 -0.13 -34.43 1.89
C GLN A 385 -1.43 -34.20 1.10
N LEU A 386 -1.47 -33.17 0.24
CA LEU A 386 -2.67 -32.85 -0.55
C LEU A 386 -2.89 -33.87 -1.67
N PRO A 387 -4.17 -34.09 -2.06
CA PRO A 387 -4.49 -35.01 -3.13
C PRO A 387 -3.93 -34.50 -4.47
N ASN A 388 -3.41 -35.45 -5.26
CA ASN A 388 -3.00 -35.18 -6.65
C ASN A 388 -4.17 -35.34 -7.64
N CYS A 389 -5.42 -35.29 -7.16
CA CYS A 389 -6.61 -35.41 -8.00
C CYS A 389 -6.67 -34.24 -8.97
N GLN A 390 -6.88 -34.55 -10.25
CA GLN A 390 -6.96 -33.55 -11.31
C GLN A 390 -8.24 -32.74 -11.17
N LEU A 391 -8.10 -31.42 -11.13
CA LEU A 391 -9.21 -30.48 -11.18
C LEU A 391 -9.72 -30.39 -12.62
N VAL A 392 -11.03 -30.48 -12.79
CA VAL A 392 -11.68 -30.36 -14.09
C VAL A 392 -11.90 -28.90 -14.40
N LEU A 393 -11.33 -28.42 -15.50
CA LEU A 393 -11.60 -27.09 -16.03
C LEU A 393 -12.88 -27.16 -16.86
N GLN A 394 -13.97 -26.62 -16.32
CA GLN A 394 -15.30 -26.72 -16.93
C GLN A 394 -15.56 -25.66 -18.01
N GLU A 395 -14.87 -24.52 -17.92
CA GLU A 395 -15.14 -23.33 -18.73
C GLU A 395 -13.92 -22.94 -19.58
N GLU A 396 -14.20 -22.37 -20.75
CA GLU A 396 -13.17 -21.79 -21.63
C GLU A 396 -12.42 -20.65 -20.91
N PRO A 397 -11.08 -20.55 -21.03
CA PRO A 397 -10.28 -19.55 -20.31
C PRO A 397 -10.77 -18.10 -20.51
N ALA A 398 -11.27 -17.79 -21.72
CA ALA A 398 -11.83 -16.48 -22.04
C ALA A 398 -13.09 -16.14 -21.23
N VAL A 399 -13.96 -17.13 -20.96
CA VAL A 399 -15.19 -16.96 -20.18
C VAL A 399 -14.84 -16.68 -18.72
N VAL A 400 -13.92 -17.46 -18.15
CA VAL A 400 -13.45 -17.28 -16.77
C VAL A 400 -12.81 -15.90 -16.59
N LYS A 401 -11.95 -15.47 -17.52
CA LYS A 401 -11.35 -14.12 -17.49
C LYS A 401 -12.38 -13.02 -17.63
N GLY A 402 -13.37 -13.19 -18.50
CA GLY A 402 -14.48 -12.26 -18.66
C GLY A 402 -15.32 -12.09 -17.39
N ALA A 403 -15.69 -13.21 -16.75
CA ALA A 403 -16.42 -13.23 -15.49
C ALA A 403 -15.60 -12.60 -14.34
N MET A 404 -14.29 -12.87 -14.31
CA MET A 404 -13.39 -12.29 -13.33
C MET A 404 -13.27 -10.78 -13.50
N ALA A 405 -13.09 -10.30 -14.73
CA ALA A 405 -13.10 -8.88 -15.04
C ALA A 405 -14.44 -8.23 -14.66
N ALA A 406 -15.57 -8.90 -14.89
CA ALA A 406 -16.89 -8.42 -14.45
C ALA A 406 -16.97 -8.30 -12.92
N THR A 407 -16.43 -9.27 -12.18
CA THR A 407 -16.38 -9.25 -10.70
C THR A 407 -15.56 -8.06 -10.18
N PHE A 408 -14.33 -7.86 -10.68
CA PHE A 408 -13.49 -6.72 -10.27
C PHE A 408 -14.08 -5.37 -10.69
N ARG A 409 -14.73 -5.29 -11.87
CA ARG A 409 -15.46 -4.09 -12.26
C ARG A 409 -16.61 -3.79 -11.31
N ALA A 410 -17.38 -4.81 -10.92
CA ALA A 410 -18.50 -4.64 -9.99
C ALA A 410 -18.03 -4.09 -8.64
N ILE A 411 -16.95 -4.64 -8.08
CA ILE A 411 -16.36 -4.20 -6.80
C ILE A 411 -15.85 -2.75 -6.87
N ASN A 412 -15.26 -2.37 -8.00
CA ASN A 412 -14.71 -1.02 -8.21
C ASN A 412 -15.77 0.02 -8.63
N THR A 413 -17.00 -0.41 -8.95
CA THR A 413 -18.08 0.49 -9.33
C THR A 413 -18.71 1.07 -8.05
N ILE A 414 -18.29 2.28 -7.69
CA ILE A 414 -18.99 3.07 -6.67
C ILE A 414 -20.41 3.34 -7.22
N PRO A 415 -21.50 3.07 -6.46
CA PRO A 415 -22.83 3.49 -6.89
C PRO A 415 -22.77 4.99 -7.18
N ASN A 416 -23.13 5.38 -8.43
CA ASN A 416 -22.97 6.72 -8.99
C ASN A 416 -23.00 7.79 -7.91
N SER A 417 -21.87 8.46 -7.68
CA SER A 417 -21.87 9.67 -6.86
C SER A 417 -22.95 10.59 -7.44
N PRO A 418 -23.89 11.09 -6.62
CA PRO A 418 -25.02 11.83 -7.15
C PRO A 418 -24.50 12.99 -7.99
N THR A 419 -24.93 13.05 -9.25
CA THR A 419 -24.54 14.13 -10.16
C THR A 419 -24.96 15.44 -9.51
N LEU A 420 -23.97 16.30 -9.23
CA LEU A 420 -24.22 17.63 -8.69
C LEU A 420 -25.22 18.33 -9.61
N GLN A 421 -26.37 18.71 -9.04
CA GLN A 421 -27.37 19.47 -9.76
C GLN A 421 -26.90 20.93 -9.89
N PRO A 422 -27.44 21.69 -10.86
CA PRO A 422 -27.20 23.13 -10.95
C PRO A 422 -27.41 23.81 -9.58
N VAL A 423 -26.67 24.88 -9.31
CA VAL A 423 -26.70 25.59 -8.01
C VAL A 423 -28.12 26.00 -7.64
N GLU A 424 -28.97 26.28 -8.64
CA GLU A 424 -30.38 26.62 -8.55
C GLU A 424 -31.25 25.51 -7.94
N ALA A 425 -30.81 24.25 -7.99
CA ALA A 425 -31.48 23.15 -7.30
C ALA A 425 -31.34 23.25 -5.76
N SER A 426 -30.35 24.01 -5.27
CA SER A 426 -30.19 24.27 -3.84
C SER A 426 -31.30 25.18 -3.31
N LYS A 427 -32.00 24.73 -2.26
CA LYS A 427 -33.01 25.53 -1.55
C LYS A 427 -32.46 26.90 -1.10
N LEU A 428 -31.17 26.97 -0.75
CA LEU A 428 -30.50 28.20 -0.34
C LEU A 428 -30.32 29.17 -1.52
N ALA A 429 -29.90 28.66 -2.68
CA ALA A 429 -29.72 29.46 -3.90
C ALA A 429 -31.07 30.04 -4.38
N ARG A 430 -32.15 29.24 -4.33
CA ARG A 430 -33.51 29.71 -4.66
C ARG A 430 -33.98 30.84 -3.76
N ARG A 431 -33.64 30.80 -2.47
CA ARG A 431 -33.94 31.89 -1.53
C ARG A 431 -33.19 33.16 -1.88
N ARG A 432 -31.92 33.06 -2.28
CA ARG A 432 -31.08 34.20 -2.68
C ARG A 432 -31.49 34.84 -4.01
N GLN A 433 -32.01 34.06 -4.95
CA GLN A 433 -32.58 34.60 -6.20
C GLN A 433 -33.89 35.35 -5.95
N ARG A 434 -34.73 34.87 -5.02
CA ARG A 434 -35.98 35.54 -4.63
C ARG A 434 -35.77 36.83 -3.84
N SER A 435 -34.63 36.97 -3.15
CA SER A 435 -34.31 38.16 -2.36
C SER A 435 -33.55 39.24 -3.14
N ARG A 436 -33.30 39.06 -4.45
CA ARG A 436 -32.82 40.16 -5.29
C ARG A 436 -34.02 41.03 -5.68
N PRO A 437 -34.14 42.28 -5.19
CA PRO A 437 -35.13 43.20 -5.74
C PRO A 437 -34.80 43.41 -7.21
N LYS A 438 -35.80 43.31 -8.09
CA LYS A 438 -35.68 43.79 -9.47
C LYS A 438 -35.35 45.28 -9.38
N SER A 439 -34.14 45.68 -9.76
CA SER A 439 -33.87 47.07 -10.09
C SER A 439 -34.69 47.39 -11.33
N SER A 440 -35.85 48.00 -11.13
CA SER A 440 -36.61 48.68 -12.17
C SER A 440 -35.79 49.88 -12.64
N THR A 441 -35.32 49.81 -13.88
CA THR A 441 -35.03 51.00 -14.68
C THR A 441 -35.77 50.80 -15.99
N ASP A 442 -36.91 51.49 -16.08
CA ASP A 442 -37.53 51.89 -17.35
C ASP A 442 -36.58 52.78 -18.15
#